data_AF-A0A4Q9DML4-F1
#
_entry.id   AF-A0A4Q9DML4-F1
#
_cell.length_a   1.000
_cell.length_b   1.000
_cell.length_c   1.000
_cell.angle_alpha   90.00
_cell.angle_beta   90.00
_cell.angle_gamma   90.00
#
_symmetry.space_group_name_H-M   'P 1'
#
loop_
_entity.id
_entity.type
_entity.pdbx_description
1 polymer ?
#
loop_
_entity_poly.entity_id
_entity_poly.type
_entity_poly.pdbx_seq_one_letter_code
_entity_poly.pdbx_strand_id
1 'polypeptide(L)'
;MINTFLKEYRQYNEALEHAMHDGRVTTAEYARLAAGLLELLAKAEPEHVLYKSRLGECHHLDGYLRKAGEAYSQVLEQDPPLPVTEDDIRLMKRFCPVLLTQADEPFPLKDIVAIHHPELPIIGYHLFWEDDYDFPDDHEPCDHEEVWISYDPASESVTGVLCWFHSRVLSSESGVEEANQNGGRAVIRIEWGKHGSLLHGWEHMRVPLTGQTILEWLGDTYEQVKNGGRKPEHPLKKLWPSGFAGSWEQYTDFSVCVDPVERLDRKPLFFKTRWANAVMFIQAIHYNFHPKMEWPARFQA
;
A
#
# COMPACT_ATOMS: atom_id res chain seq x y z
N MET A 1 20.32 -13.76 35.74
CA MET A 1 20.92 -13.81 34.39
C MET A 1 19.95 -13.33 33.33
N ILE A 2 18.76 -13.93 33.17
CA ILE A 2 17.76 -13.47 32.18
C ILE A 2 17.35 -12.00 32.36
N ASN A 3 17.14 -11.53 33.59
CA ASN A 3 16.80 -10.13 33.86
C ASN A 3 17.90 -9.14 33.42
N THR A 4 19.16 -9.55 33.45
CA THR A 4 20.29 -8.74 32.95
C THR A 4 20.21 -8.60 31.44
N PHE A 5 20.06 -9.73 30.73
CA PHE A 5 19.89 -9.73 29.27
C PHE A 5 18.65 -8.97 28.82
N LEU A 6 17.53 -9.07 29.54
CA LEU A 6 16.31 -8.31 29.23
C LEU A 6 16.52 -6.80 29.40
N LYS A 7 17.28 -6.38 30.41
CA LYS A 7 17.63 -4.97 30.59
C LYS A 7 18.52 -4.47 29.46
N GLU A 8 19.57 -5.22 29.12
CA GLU A 8 20.49 -4.89 28.02
C GLU A 8 19.75 -4.82 26.69
N TYR A 9 18.89 -5.80 26.40
CA TYR A 9 18.07 -5.83 25.20
C TYR A 9 17.18 -4.58 25.05
N ARG A 10 16.54 -4.12 26.13
CA ARG A 10 15.76 -2.87 26.10
C ARG A 10 16.63 -1.66 25.76
N GLN A 11 17.80 -1.54 26.40
CA GLN A 11 18.75 -0.46 26.13
C GLN A 11 19.26 -0.47 24.69
N TYR A 12 19.53 -1.67 24.14
CA TYR A 12 19.97 -1.80 22.75
C TYR A 12 18.86 -1.45 21.76
N ASN A 13 17.60 -1.80 22.05
CA ASN A 13 16.47 -1.42 21.21
C ASN A 13 16.23 0.09 21.20
N GLU A 14 16.35 0.77 22.35
CA GLU A 14 16.28 2.24 22.40
C GLU A 14 17.39 2.86 21.52
N ALA A 15 18.62 2.35 21.59
CA ALA A 15 19.72 2.84 20.75
C ALA A 15 19.49 2.54 19.25
N LEU A 16 18.90 1.39 18.93
CA LEU A 16 18.55 0.99 17.57
C LEU A 16 17.46 1.88 16.98
N GLU A 17 16.43 2.22 17.75
CA GLU A 17 15.36 3.14 17.37
C GLU A 17 15.93 4.51 16.97
N HIS A 18 16.82 5.07 17.79
CA HIS A 18 17.52 6.32 17.44
C HIS A 18 18.34 6.16 16.14
N ALA A 19 19.03 5.04 15.96
CA ALA A 19 19.80 4.79 14.74
C ALA A 19 18.92 4.66 13.48
N MET A 20 17.71 4.10 13.61
CA MET A 20 16.73 4.06 12.53
C MET A 20 16.19 5.45 12.18
N HIS A 21 15.85 6.27 13.19
CA HIS A 21 15.44 7.66 12.97
C HIS A 21 16.52 8.49 12.27
N ASP A 22 17.78 8.26 12.61
CA ASP A 22 18.93 8.91 11.97
C ASP A 22 19.26 8.34 10.57
N GLY A 23 18.55 7.32 10.10
CA GLY A 23 18.83 6.63 8.84
C GLY A 23 20.14 5.81 8.83
N ARG A 24 20.74 5.58 10.00
CA ARG A 24 21.95 4.75 10.16
C ARG A 24 21.68 3.25 10.09
N VAL A 25 20.41 2.86 10.21
CA VAL A 25 19.91 1.50 10.03
C VAL A 25 18.75 1.55 9.05
N THR A 26 18.84 0.73 8.01
CA THR A 26 17.81 0.63 6.97
C THR A 26 16.63 -0.22 7.43
N THR A 27 15.47 -0.04 6.78
CA THR A 27 14.29 -0.88 7.00
C THR A 27 14.59 -2.37 6.80
N ALA A 28 15.37 -2.72 5.78
CA ALA A 28 15.76 -4.11 5.51
C ALA A 28 16.64 -4.70 6.63
N GLU A 29 17.59 -3.94 7.16
CA GLU A 29 18.42 -4.38 8.30
C GLU A 29 17.58 -4.59 9.56
N TYR A 30 16.64 -3.68 9.83
CA TYR A 30 15.70 -3.84 10.93
C TYR A 30 14.77 -5.04 10.73
N ALA A 31 14.24 -5.24 9.52
CA ALA A 31 13.36 -6.36 9.18
C ALA A 31 14.02 -7.72 9.48
N ARG A 32 15.32 -7.86 9.23
CA ARG A 32 16.07 -9.08 9.59
C ARG A 32 16.14 -9.34 11.09
N LEU A 33 16.35 -8.30 11.89
CA LEU A 33 16.31 -8.42 13.35
C LEU A 33 14.89 -8.77 13.83
N ALA A 34 13.88 -8.08 13.29
CA ALA A 34 12.48 -8.30 13.62
C ALA A 34 12.04 -9.73 13.27
N ALA A 35 12.47 -10.27 12.12
CA ALA A 35 12.21 -11.66 11.73
C ALA A 35 12.69 -12.65 12.80
N GLY A 36 13.92 -12.51 13.30
CA GLY A 36 14.44 -13.41 14.34
C GLY A 36 13.64 -13.35 15.66
N LEU A 37 13.17 -12.16 16.04
CA LEU A 37 12.29 -11.99 17.21
C LEU A 37 10.91 -12.63 16.98
N LEU A 38 10.33 -12.42 15.80
CA LEU A 38 9.03 -12.96 15.42
C LEU A 38 9.06 -14.49 15.29
N GLU A 39 10.16 -15.07 14.81
CA GLU A 39 10.37 -16.53 14.82
C GLU A 39 10.32 -17.10 16.25
N LEU A 40 11.00 -16.44 17.20
CA LEU A 40 10.97 -16.85 18.61
C LEU A 40 9.58 -16.69 19.24
N LEU A 41 8.90 -15.57 18.96
CA LEU A 41 7.55 -15.31 19.45
C LEU A 41 6.53 -16.29 18.86
N ALA A 42 6.57 -16.54 17.55
CA ALA A 42 5.71 -17.52 16.89
C ALA A 42 5.96 -18.94 17.41
N LYS A 43 7.17 -19.27 17.87
CA LYS A 43 7.48 -20.54 18.54
C LYS A 43 6.93 -20.58 19.97
N ALA A 44 7.05 -19.49 20.72
CA ALA A 44 6.58 -19.40 22.10
C ALA A 44 5.05 -19.35 22.19
N GLU A 45 4.40 -18.71 21.22
CA GLU A 45 2.97 -18.48 21.14
C GLU A 45 2.43 -18.90 19.76
N PRO A 46 2.36 -20.21 19.46
CA PRO A 46 2.05 -20.73 18.13
C PRO A 46 0.63 -20.43 17.65
N GLU A 47 -0.28 -20.10 18.55
CA GLU A 47 -1.67 -19.70 18.22
C GLU A 47 -1.79 -18.21 17.85
N HIS A 48 -0.74 -17.42 18.08
CA HIS A 48 -0.77 -15.98 17.81
C HIS A 48 -0.42 -15.66 16.34
N VAL A 49 -1.40 -15.80 15.45
CA VAL A 49 -1.28 -15.67 13.98
C VAL A 49 -0.52 -14.41 13.53
N LEU A 50 -0.72 -13.27 14.21
CA LEU A 50 -0.08 -12.00 13.88
C LEU A 50 1.46 -12.09 13.81
N TYR A 51 2.10 -12.90 14.66
CA TYR A 51 3.55 -13.06 14.63
C TYR A 51 4.02 -13.71 13.32
N LYS A 52 3.28 -14.68 12.80
CA LYS A 52 3.56 -15.32 11.52
C LYS A 52 3.29 -14.37 10.34
N SER A 53 2.22 -13.57 10.41
CA SER A 53 1.92 -12.58 9.37
C SER A 53 3.05 -11.56 9.23
N ARG A 54 3.50 -11.01 10.37
CA ARG A 54 4.63 -10.06 10.40
C ARG A 54 5.95 -10.72 10.02
N LEU A 55 6.14 -11.99 10.35
CA LEU A 55 7.32 -12.75 9.91
C LEU A 55 7.34 -12.90 8.39
N GLY A 56 6.18 -13.18 7.79
CA GLY A 56 5.99 -13.18 6.34
C GLY A 56 6.37 -11.82 5.72
N GLU A 57 5.84 -10.73 6.28
CA GLU A 57 6.15 -9.33 5.86
C GLU A 57 7.66 -9.06 5.93
N CYS A 58 8.33 -9.43 7.03
CA CYS A 58 9.77 -9.22 7.19
C CYS A 58 10.59 -10.02 6.17
N HIS A 59 10.25 -11.28 5.93
CA HIS A 59 10.92 -12.09 4.91
C HIS A 59 10.66 -11.58 3.50
N HIS A 60 9.47 -11.08 3.25
CA HIS A 60 9.08 -10.55 1.95
C HIS A 60 9.85 -9.24 1.65
N LEU A 61 9.95 -8.32 2.61
CA LEU A 61 10.77 -7.11 2.53
C LEU A 61 12.28 -7.39 2.34
N ASP A 62 12.81 -8.49 2.89
CA ASP A 62 14.21 -8.92 2.71
C ASP A 62 14.43 -9.76 1.43
N GLY A 63 13.41 -9.92 0.59
CA GLY A 63 13.47 -10.70 -0.66
C GLY A 63 13.54 -12.22 -0.47
N TYR A 64 13.33 -12.73 0.75
CA TYR A 64 13.32 -14.15 1.08
C TYR A 64 11.95 -14.79 0.78
N LEU A 65 11.54 -14.68 -0.49
CA LEU A 65 10.17 -14.99 -0.95
C LEU A 65 9.69 -16.40 -0.60
N ARG A 66 10.59 -17.39 -0.58
CA ARG A 66 10.22 -18.76 -0.14
C ARG A 66 9.79 -18.79 1.31
N LYS A 67 10.57 -18.17 2.21
CA LYS A 67 10.23 -18.10 3.63
C LYS A 67 9.00 -17.24 3.88
N ALA A 68 8.85 -16.16 3.11
CA ALA A 68 7.63 -15.34 3.15
C ALA A 68 6.40 -16.19 2.80
N GLY A 69 6.46 -16.96 1.72
CA GLY A 69 5.38 -17.85 1.31
C GLY A 69 5.09 -18.95 2.34
N GLU A 70 6.10 -19.54 2.98
CA GLU A 70 5.92 -20.50 4.07
C GLU A 70 5.18 -19.88 5.27
N ALA A 71 5.61 -18.69 5.70
CA ALA A 71 4.97 -17.98 6.80
C ALA A 71 3.53 -17.56 6.47
N TYR A 72 3.29 -17.02 5.27
CA TYR A 72 1.95 -16.65 4.81
C TYR A 72 1.04 -17.86 4.62
N SER A 73 1.56 -19.00 4.15
CA SER A 73 0.77 -20.24 4.08
C SER A 73 0.30 -20.67 5.46
N GLN A 74 1.18 -20.64 6.46
CA GLN A 74 0.80 -20.96 7.85
C GLN A 74 -0.23 -19.98 8.42
N VAL A 75 -0.18 -18.70 8.04
CA VAL A 75 -1.21 -17.72 8.42
C VAL A 75 -2.57 -18.15 7.86
N LEU A 76 -2.65 -18.47 6.57
CA LEU A 76 -3.91 -18.87 5.93
C LEU A 76 -4.38 -20.27 6.33
N GLU A 77 -3.50 -21.15 6.79
CA GLU A 77 -3.88 -22.44 7.41
C GLU A 77 -4.54 -22.24 8.78
N GLN A 78 -4.07 -21.25 9.56
CA GLN A 78 -4.58 -20.98 10.91
C GLN A 78 -5.82 -20.08 10.93
N ASP A 79 -5.87 -19.06 10.07
CA ASP A 79 -7.01 -18.14 9.94
C ASP A 79 -7.31 -17.93 8.45
N PRO A 80 -7.97 -18.91 7.80
CA PRO A 80 -8.23 -18.88 6.37
C PRO A 80 -9.17 -17.74 5.98
N PRO A 81 -9.11 -17.24 4.73
CA PRO A 81 -10.06 -16.27 4.23
C PRO A 81 -11.49 -16.81 4.33
N LEU A 82 -12.43 -15.95 4.74
CA LEU A 82 -13.84 -16.29 4.75
C LEU A 82 -14.39 -16.37 3.31
N PRO A 83 -15.39 -17.22 3.05
CA PRO A 83 -16.11 -17.20 1.78
C PRO A 83 -16.67 -15.82 1.50
N VAL A 84 -16.43 -15.33 0.28
CA VAL A 84 -16.97 -14.06 -0.20
C VAL A 84 -18.39 -14.30 -0.70
N THR A 85 -19.36 -13.55 -0.17
CA THR A 85 -20.76 -13.61 -0.60
C THR A 85 -21.05 -12.66 -1.76
N GLU A 86 -22.18 -12.84 -2.44
CA GLU A 86 -22.64 -11.89 -3.47
C GLU A 86 -22.82 -10.47 -2.92
N ASP A 87 -23.22 -10.34 -1.65
CA ASP A 87 -23.35 -9.05 -0.99
C ASP A 87 -21.98 -8.40 -0.73
N ASP A 88 -20.99 -9.18 -0.31
CA ASP A 88 -19.61 -8.70 -0.17
C ASP A 88 -19.08 -8.19 -1.52
N ILE A 89 -19.29 -8.94 -2.61
CA ILE A 89 -18.88 -8.53 -3.96
C ILE A 89 -19.60 -7.24 -4.38
N ARG A 90 -20.91 -7.14 -4.11
CA ARG A 90 -21.69 -5.92 -4.39
C ARG A 90 -21.13 -4.72 -3.65
N LEU A 91 -20.80 -4.85 -2.37
CA LEU A 91 -20.20 -3.78 -1.56
C LEU A 91 -18.80 -3.40 -2.07
N MET A 92 -17.95 -4.39 -2.35
CA MET A 92 -16.61 -4.18 -2.93
C MET A 92 -16.66 -3.49 -4.29
N LYS A 93 -17.67 -3.76 -5.13
CA LYS A 93 -17.86 -3.03 -6.39
C LYS A 93 -18.44 -1.64 -6.18
N ARG A 94 -19.44 -1.51 -5.30
CA ARG A 94 -20.08 -0.23 -4.97
C ARG A 94 -19.09 0.80 -4.44
N PHE A 95 -18.19 0.37 -3.55
CA PHE A 95 -17.20 1.23 -2.92
C PHE A 95 -15.84 1.20 -3.64
N CYS A 96 -15.74 0.55 -4.81
CA CYS A 96 -14.50 0.52 -5.58
C CYS A 96 -14.16 1.93 -6.05
N PRO A 97 -12.95 2.45 -5.74
CA PRO A 97 -12.58 3.80 -6.12
C PRO A 97 -12.56 3.98 -7.64
N VAL A 98 -12.82 5.20 -8.08
CA VAL A 98 -12.48 5.65 -9.44
C VAL A 98 -11.08 6.24 -9.39
N LEU A 99 -10.21 5.84 -10.31
CA LEU A 99 -8.86 6.38 -10.39
C LEU A 99 -8.78 7.42 -11.50
N LEU A 100 -8.07 8.50 -11.23
CA LEU A 100 -7.82 9.58 -12.17
C LEU A 100 -6.32 9.75 -12.38
N THR A 101 -5.86 9.62 -13.62
CA THR A 101 -4.45 9.73 -14.02
C THR A 101 -4.26 10.88 -15.02
N GLN A 102 -3.02 11.16 -15.38
CA GLN A 102 -2.64 11.99 -16.51
C GLN A 102 -2.78 11.18 -17.81
N ALA A 103 -2.86 11.88 -18.95
CA ALA A 103 -3.05 11.25 -20.27
C ALA A 103 -1.85 10.45 -20.77
N ASP A 104 -0.67 10.75 -20.26
CA ASP A 104 0.61 10.15 -20.62
C ASP A 104 1.19 9.30 -19.49
N GLU A 105 0.35 8.79 -18.57
CA GLU A 105 0.76 7.82 -17.55
C GLU A 105 1.48 6.61 -18.19
N PRO A 106 2.79 6.41 -17.94
CA PRO A 106 3.57 5.35 -18.58
C PRO A 106 3.24 3.94 -18.10
N PHE A 107 2.75 3.80 -16.87
CA PHE A 107 2.55 2.51 -16.23
C PHE A 107 1.05 2.29 -15.99
N PRO A 108 0.36 1.53 -16.84
CA PRO A 108 -1.05 1.26 -16.63
C PRO A 108 -1.26 0.43 -15.36
N LEU A 109 -2.44 0.57 -14.76
CA LEU A 109 -2.88 -0.35 -13.72
C LEU A 109 -2.83 -1.77 -14.29
N LYS A 110 -2.12 -2.69 -13.65
CA LYS A 110 -1.95 -4.08 -14.08
C LYS A 110 -3.03 -4.96 -13.48
N ASP A 111 -3.17 -4.92 -12.17
CA ASP A 111 -4.14 -5.70 -11.39
C ASP A 111 -4.72 -4.87 -10.24
N ILE A 112 -5.85 -5.33 -9.71
CA ILE A 112 -6.45 -4.83 -8.47
C ILE A 112 -6.96 -6.01 -7.65
N VAL A 113 -6.76 -5.95 -6.34
CA VAL A 113 -7.34 -6.92 -5.38
C VAL A 113 -8.22 -6.16 -4.40
N ALA A 114 -9.48 -6.57 -4.28
CA ALA A 114 -10.42 -6.02 -3.31
C ALA A 114 -10.55 -6.96 -2.10
N ILE A 115 -10.24 -6.45 -0.91
CA ILE A 115 -10.20 -7.23 0.32
C ILE A 115 -11.10 -6.58 1.36
N HIS A 116 -12.13 -7.29 1.79
CA HIS A 116 -13.04 -6.83 2.83
C HIS A 116 -12.59 -7.36 4.20
N HIS A 117 -12.51 -6.48 5.20
CA HIS A 117 -12.18 -6.91 6.56
C HIS A 117 -13.33 -7.76 7.15
N PRO A 118 -13.08 -8.91 7.78
CA PRO A 118 -14.16 -9.82 8.19
C PRO A 118 -15.07 -9.25 9.30
N GLU A 119 -14.56 -8.32 10.11
CA GLU A 119 -15.28 -7.77 11.28
C GLU A 119 -15.51 -6.26 11.24
N LEU A 120 -14.88 -5.56 10.31
CA LEU A 120 -14.90 -4.10 10.25
C LEU A 120 -15.50 -3.70 8.90
N PRO A 121 -16.32 -2.64 8.84
CA PRO A 121 -16.92 -2.19 7.60
C PRO A 121 -15.92 -1.35 6.81
N ILE A 122 -14.82 -2.00 6.41
CA ILE A 122 -13.72 -1.41 5.66
C ILE A 122 -13.27 -2.38 4.57
N ILE A 123 -13.02 -1.81 3.38
CA ILE A 123 -12.54 -2.54 2.21
C ILE A 123 -11.22 -1.92 1.79
N GLY A 124 -10.17 -2.74 1.71
CA GLY A 124 -8.89 -2.40 1.12
C GLY A 124 -8.88 -2.72 -0.37
N TYR A 125 -8.42 -1.77 -1.17
CA TYR A 125 -8.18 -1.93 -2.61
C TYR A 125 -6.68 -1.80 -2.83
N HIS A 126 -6.08 -2.90 -3.25
CA HIS A 126 -4.65 -3.00 -3.55
C HIS A 126 -4.47 -2.85 -5.06
N LEU A 127 -3.83 -1.76 -5.46
CA LEU A 127 -3.63 -1.34 -6.84
C LEU A 127 -2.20 -1.73 -7.25
N PHE A 128 -2.05 -2.48 -8.33
CA PHE A 128 -0.74 -2.88 -8.84
C PHE A 128 -0.50 -2.18 -10.16
N TRP A 129 0.44 -1.25 -10.23
CA TRP A 129 0.84 -0.54 -11.44
C TRP A 129 2.03 -1.24 -12.09
N GLU A 130 2.21 -1.11 -13.40
CA GLU A 130 3.24 -1.89 -14.11
C GLU A 130 4.67 -1.69 -13.57
N ASP A 131 5.02 -0.49 -13.07
CA ASP A 131 6.34 -0.18 -12.53
C ASP A 131 6.31 1.09 -11.65
N ASP A 132 7.45 1.54 -11.12
CA ASP A 132 7.63 2.86 -10.49
C ASP A 132 8.76 3.62 -11.20
N TYR A 133 8.45 4.83 -11.68
CA TYR A 133 9.38 5.65 -12.45
C TYR A 133 10.67 5.96 -11.69
N ASP A 134 10.61 6.11 -10.36
CA ASP A 134 11.78 6.37 -9.54
C ASP A 134 12.50 5.08 -9.14
N PHE A 135 11.94 3.88 -9.33
CA PHE A 135 12.54 2.64 -8.86
C PHE A 135 12.85 1.57 -9.92
N PRO A 136 13.64 1.90 -10.96
CA PRO A 136 14.03 0.91 -11.98
C PRO A 136 15.01 -0.17 -11.48
N ASP A 137 15.32 -0.22 -10.18
CA ASP A 137 16.37 -1.07 -9.60
C ASP A 137 16.01 -1.68 -8.24
N ASP A 138 14.76 -1.57 -7.80
CA ASP A 138 14.29 -2.24 -6.59
C ASP A 138 13.99 -3.73 -6.79
N HIS A 139 14.00 -4.19 -8.06
CA HIS A 139 13.68 -5.54 -8.49
C HIS A 139 12.24 -5.96 -8.21
N GLU A 140 11.35 -4.99 -8.03
CA GLU A 140 9.93 -5.22 -7.92
C GLU A 140 9.28 -5.18 -9.32
N PRO A 141 8.38 -6.12 -9.64
CA PRO A 141 7.79 -6.22 -10.99
C PRO A 141 6.53 -5.35 -11.16
N CYS A 142 6.25 -4.51 -10.17
CA CYS A 142 5.12 -3.59 -10.11
C CYS A 142 5.28 -2.65 -8.93
N ASP A 143 4.69 -1.47 -9.03
CA ASP A 143 4.39 -0.64 -7.87
C ASP A 143 3.06 -1.10 -7.25
N HIS A 144 2.97 -1.09 -5.92
CA HIS A 144 1.81 -1.55 -5.16
C HIS A 144 1.27 -0.40 -4.33
N GLU A 145 0.05 0.08 -4.59
CA GLU A 145 -0.62 1.19 -3.92
C GLU A 145 -1.89 0.73 -3.19
N GLU A 146 -2.32 1.48 -2.17
CA GLU A 146 -3.43 1.06 -1.30
C GLU A 146 -4.45 2.18 -1.09
N VAL A 147 -5.73 1.81 -1.17
CA VAL A 147 -6.86 2.67 -0.83
C VAL A 147 -7.77 1.92 0.12
N TRP A 148 -8.21 2.54 1.22
CA TRP A 148 -9.16 1.96 2.15
C TRP A 148 -10.43 2.80 2.23
N ILE A 149 -11.57 2.15 2.05
CA ILE A 149 -12.89 2.76 2.15
C ILE A 149 -13.63 2.16 3.34
N SER A 150 -13.89 2.99 4.34
CA SER A 150 -14.78 2.65 5.46
C SER A 150 -16.19 3.11 5.15
N TYR A 151 -17.19 2.36 5.61
CA TYR A 151 -18.60 2.66 5.38
C TYR A 151 -19.47 2.32 6.60
N ASP A 152 -20.69 2.84 6.61
CA ASP A 152 -21.74 2.46 7.57
C ASP A 152 -22.57 1.30 6.98
N PRO A 153 -22.64 0.11 7.61
CA PRO A 153 -23.39 -1.02 7.07
C PRO A 153 -24.91 -0.84 6.98
N ALA A 154 -25.49 0.08 7.75
CA ALA A 154 -26.94 0.29 7.80
C ALA A 154 -27.40 1.26 6.69
N SER A 155 -26.65 2.34 6.47
CA SER A 155 -26.95 3.33 5.43
C SER A 155 -26.21 3.09 4.11
N GLU A 156 -25.16 2.25 4.11
CA GLU A 156 -24.21 2.09 3.00
C GLU A 156 -23.60 3.42 2.53
N SER A 157 -23.41 4.34 3.46
CA SER A 157 -22.68 5.60 3.21
C SER A 157 -21.21 5.44 3.56
N VAL A 158 -20.33 6.03 2.76
CA VAL A 158 -18.90 6.10 3.06
C VAL A 158 -18.70 6.94 4.32
N THR A 159 -17.84 6.47 5.22
CA THR A 159 -17.49 7.12 6.49
C THR A 159 -16.00 7.41 6.61
N GLY A 160 -15.17 6.83 5.75
CA GLY A 160 -13.74 7.11 5.70
C GLY A 160 -13.15 6.79 4.34
N VAL A 161 -12.25 7.66 3.87
CA VAL A 161 -11.43 7.44 2.67
C VAL A 161 -9.99 7.68 3.07
N LEU A 162 -9.17 6.64 2.92
CA LEU A 162 -7.74 6.68 3.17
C LEU A 162 -6.98 6.16 1.95
N CYS A 163 -5.78 6.68 1.71
CA CYS A 163 -4.89 6.14 0.69
C CYS A 163 -3.44 6.19 1.14
N TRP A 164 -2.62 5.34 0.53
CA TRP A 164 -1.17 5.41 0.66
C TRP A 164 -0.61 6.53 -0.22
N PHE A 165 0.36 7.27 0.32
CA PHE A 165 1.08 8.34 -0.38
C PHE A 165 2.53 8.33 0.11
N HIS A 166 3.46 7.81 -0.70
CA HIS A 166 4.91 7.84 -0.44
C HIS A 166 5.31 7.47 1.00
N SER A 167 4.94 6.26 1.45
CA SER A 167 5.20 5.77 2.82
C SER A 167 4.37 6.41 3.93
N ARG A 168 3.28 7.10 3.59
CA ARG A 168 2.34 7.72 4.54
C ARG A 168 0.92 7.32 4.20
N VAL A 169 0.02 7.48 5.16
CA VAL A 169 -1.42 7.33 4.94
C VAL A 169 -2.08 8.69 5.03
N LEU A 170 -2.78 9.06 3.97
CA LEU A 170 -3.62 10.24 3.92
C LEU A 170 -5.06 9.87 4.28
N SER A 171 -5.79 10.82 4.86
CA SER A 171 -7.24 10.72 5.07
C SER A 171 -7.87 12.07 4.75
N SER A 172 -9.12 12.06 4.29
CA SER A 172 -9.82 13.29 3.89
C SER A 172 -11.32 13.20 4.18
N GLU A 173 -11.82 14.15 4.99
CA GLU A 173 -13.26 14.32 5.22
C GLU A 173 -13.98 14.76 3.93
N SER A 174 -13.37 15.65 3.16
CA SER A 174 -13.93 16.09 1.88
C SER A 174 -13.90 14.98 0.83
N GLY A 175 -12.97 14.03 0.93
CA GLY A 175 -12.97 12.79 0.16
C GLY A 175 -14.16 11.87 0.49
N VAL A 176 -14.62 11.85 1.74
CA VAL A 176 -15.84 11.13 2.14
C VAL A 176 -17.08 11.77 1.52
N GLU A 177 -17.15 13.11 1.51
CA GLU A 177 -18.24 13.84 0.86
C GLU A 177 -18.28 13.58 -0.64
N GLU A 178 -17.13 13.69 -1.33
CA GLU A 178 -16.99 13.40 -2.76
C GLU A 178 -17.41 11.94 -3.08
N ALA A 179 -16.97 10.98 -2.27
CA ALA A 179 -17.33 9.57 -2.46
C ALA A 179 -18.84 9.34 -2.35
N ASN A 180 -19.50 9.90 -1.33
CA ASN A 180 -20.94 9.77 -1.16
C ASN A 180 -21.74 10.47 -2.28
N GLN A 181 -21.27 11.61 -2.78
CA GLN A 181 -21.86 12.28 -3.95
C GLN A 181 -21.73 11.44 -5.23
N ASN A 182 -20.68 10.63 -5.33
CA ASN A 182 -20.40 9.72 -6.43
C ASN A 182 -20.92 8.28 -6.19
N GLY A 183 -22.02 8.14 -5.44
CA GLY A 183 -22.68 6.85 -5.25
C GLY A 183 -21.90 5.85 -4.38
N GLY A 184 -20.98 6.35 -3.55
CA GLY A 184 -20.09 5.56 -2.70
C GLY A 184 -18.69 5.36 -3.28
N ARG A 185 -18.42 5.83 -4.50
CA ARG A 185 -17.13 5.65 -5.16
C ARG A 185 -16.21 6.84 -4.89
N ALA A 186 -15.20 6.64 -4.06
CA ALA A 186 -14.16 7.65 -3.86
C ALA A 186 -13.39 7.91 -5.16
N VAL A 187 -13.01 9.16 -5.41
CA VAL A 187 -12.16 9.54 -6.55
C VAL A 187 -10.73 9.72 -6.06
N ILE A 188 -9.81 8.93 -6.60
CA ILE A 188 -8.41 8.89 -6.21
C ILE A 188 -7.58 9.40 -7.38
N ARG A 189 -6.79 10.43 -7.15
CA ARG A 189 -5.90 11.00 -8.17
C ARG A 189 -4.53 10.35 -8.02
N ILE A 190 -3.95 9.88 -9.11
CA ILE A 190 -2.73 9.07 -9.11
C ILE A 190 -1.61 9.91 -9.70
N GLU A 191 -0.55 10.09 -8.93
CA GLU A 191 0.64 10.80 -9.40
C GLU A 191 1.31 10.07 -10.58
N TRP A 192 1.70 10.84 -11.60
CA TRP A 192 2.30 10.30 -12.81
C TRP A 192 3.55 9.46 -12.50
N GLY A 193 3.56 8.22 -12.97
CA GLY A 193 4.69 7.29 -12.94
C GLY A 193 5.17 6.81 -11.57
N LYS A 194 4.87 7.53 -10.48
CA LYS A 194 5.23 7.18 -9.09
C LYS A 194 4.02 6.73 -8.25
N HIS A 195 2.82 6.89 -8.80
CA HIS A 195 1.53 6.46 -8.28
C HIS A 195 1.16 6.85 -6.84
N GLY A 196 1.78 7.88 -6.27
CA GLY A 196 1.31 8.49 -5.02
C GLY A 196 -0.19 8.82 -5.13
N SER A 197 -1.00 8.19 -4.28
CA SER A 197 -2.45 8.37 -4.31
C SER A 197 -2.86 9.62 -3.54
N LEU A 198 -3.76 10.41 -4.14
CA LEU A 198 -4.22 11.70 -3.65
C LEU A 198 -5.74 11.71 -3.49
N LEU A 199 -6.18 12.29 -2.37
CA LEU A 199 -7.60 12.42 -2.02
C LEU A 199 -8.16 13.79 -2.44
N HIS A 200 -9.49 13.93 -2.41
CA HIS A 200 -10.12 15.24 -2.58
C HIS A 200 -9.58 16.27 -1.57
N GLY A 201 -9.33 17.48 -2.05
CA GLY A 201 -8.75 18.58 -1.26
C GLY A 201 -7.24 18.47 -1.01
N TRP A 202 -6.53 17.59 -1.73
CA TRP A 202 -5.08 17.39 -1.61
C TRP A 202 -4.28 18.69 -1.68
N GLU A 203 -4.75 19.69 -2.40
CA GLU A 203 -4.10 21.00 -2.57
C GLU A 203 -3.88 21.74 -1.23
N HIS A 204 -4.66 21.38 -0.22
CA HIS A 204 -4.61 21.98 1.12
C HIS A 204 -4.12 20.99 2.19
N MET A 205 -3.81 19.76 1.80
CA MET A 205 -3.33 18.72 2.71
C MET A 205 -1.83 18.85 2.96
N ARG A 206 -1.40 18.30 4.10
CA ARG A 206 0.00 18.16 4.48
C ARG A 206 0.36 16.70 4.65
N VAL A 207 1.56 16.36 4.21
CA VAL A 207 2.13 15.02 4.38
C VAL A 207 2.36 14.77 5.87
N PRO A 208 1.81 13.68 6.44
CA PRO A 208 2.06 13.31 7.83
C PRO A 208 3.56 13.16 8.13
N LEU A 209 3.97 13.48 9.36
CA LEU A 209 5.33 13.46 9.88
C LEU A 209 6.29 14.53 9.33
N THR A 210 6.20 14.93 8.06
CA THR A 210 7.07 15.97 7.50
C THR A 210 6.44 17.37 7.58
N GLY A 211 5.11 17.45 7.51
CA GLY A 211 4.37 18.71 7.50
C GLY A 211 4.46 19.48 6.18
N GLN A 212 5.18 18.97 5.18
CA GLN A 212 5.24 19.53 3.82
C GLN A 212 3.85 19.52 3.19
N THR A 213 3.46 20.57 2.47
CA THR A 213 2.18 20.53 1.74
C THR A 213 2.27 19.57 0.57
N ILE A 214 1.17 18.92 0.21
CA ILE A 214 1.15 18.04 -0.97
C ILE A 214 1.45 18.85 -2.24
N LEU A 215 1.02 20.12 -2.31
CA LEU A 215 1.32 20.99 -3.44
C LEU A 215 2.83 21.21 -3.62
N GLU A 216 3.57 21.47 -2.54
CA GLU A 216 5.04 21.57 -2.58
C GLU A 216 5.65 20.23 -3.00
N TRP A 217 5.18 19.11 -2.44
CA TRP A 217 5.67 17.77 -2.78
C TRP A 217 5.50 17.45 -4.27
N LEU A 218 4.31 17.68 -4.82
CA LEU A 218 4.06 17.46 -6.24
C LEU A 218 4.89 18.41 -7.11
N GLY A 219 5.10 19.66 -6.69
CA GLY A 219 5.96 20.61 -7.39
C GLY A 219 7.40 20.12 -7.50
N ASP A 220 7.96 19.67 -6.37
CA ASP A 220 9.30 19.08 -6.33
C ASP A 220 9.37 17.81 -7.19
N THR A 221 8.35 16.97 -7.11
CA THR A 221 8.30 15.70 -7.84
C THR A 221 8.13 15.93 -9.34
N TYR A 222 7.31 16.87 -9.77
CA TYR A 222 7.18 17.28 -11.17
C TYR A 222 8.52 17.69 -11.76
N GLU A 223 9.27 18.57 -11.07
CA GLU A 223 10.60 18.96 -11.53
C GLU A 223 11.56 17.75 -11.55
N GLN A 224 11.46 16.85 -10.57
CA GLN A 224 12.26 15.63 -10.53
C GLN A 224 11.98 14.72 -11.73
N VAL A 225 10.71 14.36 -11.98
CA VAL A 225 10.33 13.42 -13.04
C VAL A 225 10.47 14.03 -14.43
N LYS A 226 10.29 15.35 -14.58
CA LYS A 226 10.59 16.08 -15.81
C LYS A 226 12.07 15.98 -16.19
N ASN A 227 12.95 15.92 -15.19
CA ASN A 227 14.39 15.74 -15.37
C ASN A 227 14.84 14.26 -15.31
N GLY A 228 13.92 13.32 -15.57
CA GLY A 228 14.21 11.89 -15.67
C GLY A 228 14.17 11.11 -14.37
N GLY A 229 13.72 11.72 -13.27
CA GLY A 229 13.50 11.05 -11.99
C GLY A 229 14.78 10.57 -11.31
N ARG A 230 14.66 9.60 -10.41
CA ARG A 230 15.80 8.90 -9.79
C ARG A 230 16.49 8.01 -10.83
N LYS A 231 17.83 8.03 -10.86
CA LYS A 231 18.66 7.21 -11.77
C LYS A 231 18.26 7.34 -13.26
N PRO A 232 18.28 8.56 -13.85
CA PRO A 232 17.84 8.80 -15.23
C PRO A 232 18.60 7.95 -16.27
N GLU A 233 19.86 7.62 -16.00
CA GLU A 233 20.72 6.82 -16.89
C GLU A 233 20.55 5.30 -16.73
N HIS A 234 19.61 4.83 -15.90
CA HIS A 234 19.41 3.40 -15.69
C HIS A 234 19.00 2.70 -17.01
N PRO A 235 19.56 1.52 -17.35
CA PRO A 235 19.27 0.86 -18.63
C PRO A 235 17.79 0.63 -18.91
N LEU A 236 16.97 0.31 -17.89
CA LEU A 236 15.53 0.11 -18.05
C LEU A 236 14.80 1.39 -18.48
N LYS A 237 15.25 2.57 -18.03
CA LYS A 237 14.65 3.85 -18.40
C LYS A 237 14.78 4.19 -19.88
N LYS A 238 15.63 3.50 -20.62
CA LYS A 238 15.69 3.60 -22.10
C LYS A 238 14.44 3.07 -22.78
N LEU A 239 13.65 2.26 -22.08
CA LEU A 239 12.36 1.72 -22.54
C LEU A 239 11.17 2.52 -21.98
N TRP A 240 11.41 3.47 -21.07
CA TRP A 240 10.40 4.33 -20.47
C TRP A 240 10.48 5.73 -21.10
N PRO A 241 9.50 6.61 -20.84
CA PRO A 241 9.66 8.02 -21.16
C PRO A 241 10.90 8.62 -20.47
N SER A 242 11.58 9.53 -21.16
CA SER A 242 12.75 10.23 -20.61
C SER A 242 12.43 11.14 -19.43
N GLY A 243 11.13 11.42 -19.22
CA GLY A 243 10.58 12.24 -18.16
C GLY A 243 9.16 12.68 -18.51
N PHE A 244 8.49 13.34 -17.58
CA PHE A 244 7.20 13.97 -17.85
C PHE A 244 7.40 15.18 -18.79
N ALA A 245 6.76 15.16 -19.97
CA ALA A 245 6.99 16.15 -21.01
C ALA A 245 6.03 17.36 -20.94
N GLY A 246 4.96 17.26 -20.16
CA GLY A 246 3.91 18.27 -20.06
C GLY A 246 4.27 19.47 -19.18
N SER A 247 3.34 20.43 -19.09
CA SER A 247 3.38 21.53 -18.14
C SER A 247 2.93 21.10 -16.74
N TRP A 248 3.14 21.96 -15.74
CA TRP A 248 2.66 21.73 -14.37
C TRP A 248 1.14 21.54 -14.31
N GLU A 249 0.40 22.30 -15.11
CA GLU A 249 -1.06 22.18 -15.22
C GLU A 249 -1.46 20.81 -15.76
N GLN A 250 -0.72 20.27 -16.73
CA GLN A 250 -0.95 18.91 -17.26
C GLN A 250 -0.58 17.82 -16.24
N TYR A 251 0.46 18.05 -15.44
CA TYR A 251 0.87 17.12 -14.37
C TYR A 251 -0.20 16.97 -13.29
N THR A 252 -0.96 18.04 -13.03
CA THR A 252 -1.97 18.12 -11.97
C THR A 252 -3.41 18.06 -12.47
N ASP A 253 -3.62 17.77 -13.77
CA ASP A 253 -4.95 17.76 -14.41
C ASP A 253 -5.80 16.54 -14.00
N PHE A 254 -5.18 15.38 -13.78
CA PHE A 254 -5.84 14.11 -13.41
C PHE A 254 -7.16 13.87 -14.16
N SER A 255 -7.17 14.00 -15.48
CA SER A 255 -8.41 13.97 -16.27
C SER A 255 -8.74 12.62 -16.89
N VAL A 256 -7.81 11.65 -16.87
CA VAL A 256 -8.01 10.34 -17.47
C VAL A 256 -8.57 9.36 -16.44
N CYS A 257 -9.80 8.91 -16.69
CA CYS A 257 -10.47 7.95 -15.82
C CYS A 257 -10.00 6.53 -16.09
N VAL A 258 -9.60 5.83 -15.03
CA VAL A 258 -9.37 4.39 -14.99
C VAL A 258 -10.36 3.80 -14.00
N ASP A 259 -11.29 2.96 -14.49
CA ASP A 259 -12.27 2.30 -13.65
C ASP A 259 -11.80 0.87 -13.26
N PRO A 260 -11.37 0.63 -12.01
CA PRO A 260 -10.89 -0.68 -11.59
C PRO A 260 -11.98 -1.75 -11.52
N VAL A 261 -13.27 -1.38 -11.51
CA VAL A 261 -14.37 -2.35 -11.55
C VAL A 261 -14.29 -3.18 -12.82
N GLU A 262 -13.91 -2.58 -13.96
CA GLU A 262 -13.74 -3.32 -15.21
C GLU A 262 -12.67 -4.42 -15.10
N ARG A 263 -11.62 -4.18 -14.30
CA ARG A 263 -10.57 -5.19 -14.06
C ARG A 263 -11.08 -6.29 -13.13
N LEU A 264 -11.79 -5.93 -12.06
CA LEU A 264 -12.41 -6.89 -11.15
C LEU A 264 -13.48 -7.75 -11.86
N ASP A 265 -14.16 -7.22 -12.87
CA ASP A 265 -15.10 -7.99 -13.69
C ASP A 265 -14.40 -9.02 -14.59
N ARG A 266 -13.22 -8.67 -15.13
CA ARG A 266 -12.41 -9.56 -16.00
C ARG A 266 -11.61 -10.58 -15.20
N LYS A 267 -11.05 -10.17 -14.07
CA LYS A 267 -10.22 -10.96 -13.16
C LYS A 267 -10.74 -10.76 -11.73
N PRO A 268 -11.74 -11.55 -11.29
CA PRO A 268 -12.39 -11.37 -10.00
C PRO A 268 -11.46 -11.77 -8.85
N LEU A 269 -10.76 -10.78 -8.29
CA LEU A 269 -9.88 -10.92 -7.14
C LEU A 269 -10.55 -10.28 -5.91
N PHE A 270 -11.56 -10.98 -5.39
CA PHE A 270 -12.32 -10.58 -4.21
C PHE A 270 -12.00 -11.51 -3.04
N PHE A 271 -11.68 -10.94 -1.88
CA PHE A 271 -11.32 -11.72 -0.69
C PHE A 271 -11.91 -11.11 0.58
N LYS A 272 -12.13 -11.94 1.61
CA LYS A 272 -12.57 -11.49 2.93
C LYS A 272 -11.66 -12.07 4.00
N THR A 273 -10.75 -11.27 4.53
CA THR A 273 -9.68 -11.75 5.44
C THR A 273 -9.12 -10.61 6.28
N ARG A 274 -8.45 -10.91 7.40
CA ARG A 274 -7.60 -9.94 8.12
C ARG A 274 -6.18 -9.85 7.54
N TRP A 275 -5.81 -10.78 6.65
CA TRP A 275 -4.43 -11.02 6.19
C TRP A 275 -4.31 -10.72 4.69
N ALA A 276 -4.33 -9.44 4.35
CA ALA A 276 -4.24 -8.94 2.98
C ALA A 276 -2.97 -9.44 2.29
N ASN A 277 -1.79 -9.25 2.90
CA ASN A 277 -0.52 -9.66 2.29
C ASN A 277 -0.47 -11.16 2.01
N ALA A 278 -0.90 -11.97 2.99
CA ALA A 278 -0.88 -13.42 2.87
C ALA A 278 -1.77 -13.91 1.73
N VAL A 279 -2.99 -13.38 1.62
CA VAL A 279 -3.91 -13.72 0.53
C VAL A 279 -3.40 -13.26 -0.81
N MET A 280 -2.87 -12.03 -0.89
CA MET A 280 -2.30 -11.52 -2.15
C MET A 280 -1.15 -12.40 -2.62
N PHE A 281 -0.22 -12.72 -1.73
CA PHE A 281 0.97 -13.52 -2.03
C PHE A 281 0.65 -14.98 -2.40
N ILE A 282 -0.29 -15.62 -1.69
CA ILE A 282 -0.54 -17.06 -1.84
C ILE A 282 -1.64 -17.35 -2.87
N GLN A 283 -2.65 -16.48 -2.98
CA GLN A 283 -3.89 -16.81 -3.69
C GLN A 283 -4.26 -15.81 -4.80
N ALA A 284 -3.90 -14.52 -4.72
CA ALA A 284 -4.43 -13.50 -5.64
C ALA A 284 -3.51 -13.18 -6.82
N ILE A 285 -2.21 -12.94 -6.57
CA ILE A 285 -1.26 -12.49 -7.59
C ILE A 285 -0.12 -13.50 -7.75
N HIS A 286 0.34 -13.67 -8.99
CA HIS A 286 1.35 -14.67 -9.36
C HIS A 286 2.74 -14.06 -9.60
N TYR A 287 2.97 -12.85 -9.11
CA TYR A 287 4.22 -12.12 -9.20
C TYR A 287 4.51 -11.44 -7.85
N ASN A 288 5.78 -11.08 -7.62
CA ASN A 288 6.20 -10.41 -6.38
C ASN A 288 5.65 -8.97 -6.28
N PHE A 289 5.55 -8.41 -5.09
CA PHE A 289 5.12 -7.02 -4.86
C PHE A 289 5.74 -6.49 -3.57
N HIS A 290 5.79 -5.17 -3.35
CA HIS A 290 6.14 -4.64 -2.02
C HIS A 290 5.04 -4.97 -1.00
N PRO A 291 5.30 -5.75 0.06
CA PRO A 291 4.30 -5.92 1.11
C PRO A 291 4.07 -4.58 1.82
N LYS A 292 2.80 -4.23 2.02
CA LYS A 292 2.40 -3.05 2.78
C LYS A 292 1.68 -3.48 4.06
N MET A 293 1.13 -2.54 4.82
CA MET A 293 0.54 -2.86 6.12
C MET A 293 -0.87 -3.45 5.93
N GLU A 294 -1.23 -4.46 6.73
CA GLU A 294 -2.53 -5.16 6.57
C GLU A 294 -3.75 -4.21 6.57
N TRP A 295 -3.79 -3.25 7.50
CA TRP A 295 -4.92 -2.33 7.70
C TRP A 295 -4.46 -0.96 8.23
N PRO A 296 -5.19 0.14 7.93
CA PRO A 296 -4.73 1.50 8.18
C PRO A 296 -4.62 1.88 9.66
N ALA A 297 -5.25 1.13 10.57
CA ALA A 297 -5.14 1.36 12.01
C ALA A 297 -3.68 1.29 12.53
N ARG A 298 -2.77 0.61 11.81
CA ARG A 298 -1.35 0.53 12.16
C ARG A 298 -0.61 1.87 11.98
N PHE A 299 -1.17 2.86 11.26
CA PHE A 299 -0.57 4.18 11.04
C PHE A 299 -1.08 5.27 12.00
N GLN A 300 -2.09 4.99 12.82
CA GLN A 300 -2.73 5.98 13.70
C GLN A 300 -2.10 6.06 15.11
N ALA A 301 -0.86 5.59 15.25
CA ALA A 301 -0.12 5.57 16.51
C ALA A 301 0.56 6.91 16.84
#